data_AF-A0A6V8CLI8-F1
#
_entry.id   AF-A0A6V8CLI8-F1
#
_cell.length_a   1.000
_cell.length_b   1.000
_cell.length_c   1.000
_cell.angle_alpha   90.00
_cell.angle_beta   90.00
_cell.angle_gamma   90.00
#
_symmetry.space_group_name_H-M   'P 1'
#
loop_
_entity.id
_entity.type
_entity.pdbx_description
1 polymer ?
#
loop_
_entity_poly.entity_id
_entity_poly.type
_entity_poly.pdbx_seq_one_letter_code
_entity_poly.pdbx_strand_id
1 'polypeptide(L)'
;MMFAQANSEHCRHKIFNADWVIDGEPQSNKLFSMIKSTTEASPDGVISAYSDNAAVIEGFNVSRLMSSLPNREFVFHEEPTHIVMKVETHN
;
A
#
# COMPACT_ATOMS: atom_id res chain seq x y z
N MET A 1 7.69 13.89 -24.05
CA MET A 1 6.98 14.32 -22.83
C MET A 1 6.86 13.22 -21.77
N MET A 2 6.59 11.96 -22.14
CA MET A 2 6.48 10.82 -21.20
C MET A 2 7.68 10.64 -20.25
N PHE A 3 8.91 10.80 -20.76
CA PHE A 3 10.14 10.61 -19.98
C PHE A 3 10.23 11.55 -18.77
N ALA A 4 9.89 12.83 -18.93
CA ALA A 4 9.99 13.81 -17.86
C ALA A 4 8.96 13.56 -16.75
N GLN A 5 7.76 13.11 -17.10
CA GLN A 5 6.70 12.81 -16.14
C GLN A 5 7.06 11.58 -15.28
N ALA A 6 7.46 10.48 -15.92
CA ALA A 6 7.83 9.24 -15.23
C ALA A 6 9.08 9.40 -14.33
N ASN A 7 9.96 10.34 -14.65
CA ASN A 7 11.19 10.61 -13.89
C ASN A 7 11.10 11.86 -13.00
N SER A 8 9.90 12.41 -12.82
CA SER A 8 9.66 13.46 -11.81
C SER A 8 9.93 12.92 -10.40
N GLU A 9 10.21 13.81 -9.45
CA GLU A 9 10.38 13.39 -8.05
C GLU A 9 9.11 12.74 -7.51
N HIS A 10 7.95 13.35 -7.78
CA HIS A 10 6.65 12.86 -7.36
C HIS A 10 6.37 11.43 -7.84
N CYS A 11 6.73 11.09 -9.09
CA CYS A 11 6.49 9.74 -9.61
C CYS A 11 7.55 8.72 -9.16
N ARG A 12 8.81 9.14 -9.02
CA ARG A 12 9.93 8.20 -8.80
C ARG A 12 10.36 8.08 -7.34
N HIS A 13 9.89 8.98 -6.47
CA HIS A 13 10.19 9.01 -5.05
C HIS A 13 11.72 8.90 -4.80
N LYS A 14 12.52 9.73 -5.48
CA LYS A 14 13.99 9.59 -5.44
C LYS A 14 14.51 9.92 -4.05
N ILE A 15 13.93 10.91 -3.37
CA ILE A 15 14.31 11.29 -2.00
C ILE A 15 14.09 10.11 -1.03
N PHE A 16 12.95 9.43 -1.14
CA PHE A 16 12.65 8.26 -0.30
C PHE A 16 13.59 7.07 -0.56
N ASN A 17 14.17 7.00 -1.75
CA ASN A 17 15.10 5.95 -2.19
C ASN A 17 16.56 6.40 -2.24
N ALA A 18 16.88 7.60 -1.73
CA ALA A 18 18.23 8.13 -1.71
C ALA A 18 19.07 7.55 -0.57
N ASP A 19 20.39 7.56 -0.75
CA ASP A 19 21.36 7.38 0.34
C ASP A 19 21.54 8.71 1.08
N TRP A 20 21.77 8.65 2.39
CA TRP A 20 21.80 9.83 3.25
C TRP A 20 23.14 9.96 3.97
N VAL A 21 23.59 11.21 4.15
CA VAL A 21 24.70 11.59 5.03
C VAL A 21 24.16 12.68 5.95
N ILE A 22 24.21 12.45 7.26
CA ILE A 22 23.68 13.37 8.28
C ILE A 22 24.82 13.74 9.21
N ASP A 23 25.10 15.05 9.33
CA ASP A 23 26.20 15.58 10.15
C ASP A 23 27.58 14.96 9.84
N GLY A 24 27.80 14.62 8.57
CA GLY A 24 29.03 13.98 8.09
C GLY A 24 29.01 12.44 8.13
N GLU A 25 27.99 11.83 8.72
CA GLU A 25 27.91 10.38 8.91
C GLU A 25 26.97 9.70 7.88
N PRO A 26 27.47 8.76 7.06
CA PRO A 26 26.65 7.98 6.14
C PRO A 26 25.63 7.10 6.88
N GLN A 27 24.39 7.09 6.39
CA GLN A 27 23.30 6.29 6.93
C GLN A 27 23.18 4.97 6.18
N SER A 28 22.98 3.87 6.92
CA SER A 28 22.86 2.53 6.35
C SER A 28 21.52 2.27 5.67
N ASN A 29 20.48 3.02 6.04
CA ASN A 29 19.11 2.82 5.60
C ASN A 29 18.58 4.01 4.80
N LYS A 30 17.84 3.70 3.73
CA LYS A 30 17.02 4.66 2.99
C LYS A 30 15.72 4.91 3.75
N LEU A 31 15.09 6.07 3.54
CA LEU A 31 13.81 6.38 4.19
C LEU A 31 12.77 5.31 3.94
N PHE A 32 12.62 4.86 2.68
CA PHE A 32 11.63 3.82 2.36
C PHE A 32 11.96 2.46 3.00
N SER A 33 13.25 2.11 3.14
CA SER A 33 13.66 0.91 3.86
C SER A 33 13.29 0.96 5.34
N MET A 34 13.41 2.13 5.97
CA MET A 34 12.96 2.32 7.36
C MET A 34 11.44 2.23 7.51
N ILE A 35 10.67 2.53 6.47
CA ILE A 35 9.23 2.28 6.47
C ILE A 35 8.93 0.78 6.32
N LYS A 36 9.65 0.07 5.45
CA LYS A 36 9.47 -1.38 5.27
C LYS A 36 9.77 -2.19 6.53
N SER A 37 10.72 -1.74 7.34
CA SER A 37 11.09 -2.44 8.58
C SER A 37 9.94 -2.57 9.58
N THR A 38 8.91 -1.71 9.51
CA THR A 38 7.73 -1.83 10.37
C THR A 38 6.87 -3.04 10.01
N THR A 39 6.73 -3.32 8.71
CA THR A 39 6.04 -4.52 8.21
C THR A 39 6.88 -5.77 8.48
N GLU A 40 8.21 -5.68 8.35
CA GLU A 40 9.12 -6.79 8.70
C GLU A 40 9.06 -7.14 10.19
N ALA A 41 8.94 -6.13 11.06
CA ALA A 41 8.84 -6.32 12.51
C ALA A 41 7.46 -6.80 12.97
N SER A 42 6.40 -6.51 12.22
CA SER A 42 5.01 -6.85 12.56
C SER A 42 4.21 -7.25 11.30
N PRO A 43 4.49 -8.44 10.73
CA PRO A 43 3.89 -8.87 9.47
C PRO A 43 2.45 -9.41 9.61
N ASP A 44 2.02 -9.68 10.84
CA ASP A 44 0.76 -10.38 11.11
C ASP A 44 -0.44 -9.63 10.52
N GLY A 45 -1.27 -10.37 9.77
CA GLY A 45 -2.46 -9.82 9.11
C GLY A 45 -2.18 -8.96 7.88
N VAL A 46 -0.92 -8.74 7.46
CA VAL A 46 -0.63 -8.01 6.22
C VAL A 46 -0.79 -8.94 5.01
N ILE A 47 -1.71 -8.60 4.10
CA ILE A 47 -1.92 -9.33 2.84
C ILE A 47 -1.12 -8.69 1.70
N SER A 48 -1.09 -7.36 1.64
CA SER A 48 -0.36 -6.60 0.62
C SER A 48 0.18 -5.29 1.20
N ALA A 49 1.47 -5.04 0.97
CA ALA A 49 2.14 -3.79 1.28
C ALA A 49 3.22 -3.50 0.22
N TYR A 50 3.31 -2.26 -0.23
CA TYR A 50 4.36 -1.75 -1.15
C TYR A 50 4.40 -2.34 -2.57
N SER A 51 3.44 -3.19 -2.95
CA SER A 51 3.31 -3.79 -4.28
C SER A 51 2.13 -3.27 -5.09
N ASP A 52 1.30 -2.41 -4.50
CA ASP A 52 0.12 -1.81 -5.11
C ASP A 52 -0.06 -0.36 -4.62
N ASN A 53 -1.02 0.36 -5.18
CA ASN A 53 -1.42 1.69 -4.79
C ASN A 53 -2.23 1.74 -3.48
N ALA A 54 -2.45 0.61 -2.81
CA ALA A 54 -3.07 0.55 -1.49
C ALA A 54 -2.50 -0.63 -0.69
N ALA A 55 -2.56 -0.53 0.64
CA ALA A 55 -2.28 -1.66 1.50
C ALA A 55 -3.56 -2.46 1.76
N VAL A 56 -3.41 -3.77 1.98
CA VAL A 56 -4.51 -4.66 2.32
C VAL A 56 -4.11 -5.47 3.56
N ILE A 57 -5.00 -5.51 4.54
CA ILE A 57 -4.87 -6.35 5.73
C ILE A 57 -6.00 -7.38 5.78
N GLU A 58 -5.75 -8.47 6.50
CA GLU A 58 -6.75 -9.46 6.84
C GLU A 58 -7.95 -8.79 7.52
N GLY A 59 -9.13 -9.31 7.19
CA GLY A 59 -10.39 -8.80 7.69
C GLY A 59 -11.15 -9.94 8.34
N PHE A 60 -12.45 -10.02 8.07
CA PHE A 60 -13.32 -11.00 8.73
C PHE A 60 -14.16 -11.74 7.71
N ASN A 61 -14.58 -12.95 8.05
CA ASN A 61 -15.68 -13.60 7.35
C ASN A 61 -16.98 -12.85 7.69
N VAL A 62 -17.68 -12.40 6.65
CA VAL A 62 -18.92 -11.63 6.80
C VAL A 62 -19.93 -12.05 5.74
N SER A 63 -21.21 -11.86 6.06
CA SER A 63 -22.31 -11.92 5.11
C SER A 63 -22.30 -10.66 4.22
N ARG A 64 -21.63 -10.73 3.07
CA ARG A 64 -21.56 -9.60 2.14
C ARG A 64 -22.81 -9.55 1.27
N LEU A 65 -23.49 -8.41 1.28
CA LEU A 65 -24.64 -8.18 0.41
C LEU A 65 -24.17 -7.85 -1.01
N MET A 66 -24.59 -8.64 -2.00
CA MET A 66 -24.28 -8.41 -3.41
C MET A 66 -25.43 -8.83 -4.32
N SER A 67 -25.48 -8.28 -5.53
CA SER A 67 -26.44 -8.72 -6.54
C SER A 67 -26.03 -10.07 -7.11
N SER A 68 -26.90 -11.06 -7.01
CA SER A 68 -26.72 -12.35 -7.68
C SER A 68 -26.77 -12.21 -9.20
N LEU A 69 -26.03 -13.05 -9.93
CA LEU A 69 -26.17 -13.18 -11.38
C LEU A 69 -26.90 -14.50 -11.69
N PRO A 70 -27.78 -14.53 -12.72
CA PRO A 70 -28.13 -13.45 -13.64
C PRO A 70 -29.31 -12.56 -13.16
N ASN A 71 -30.05 -12.97 -12.14
CA ASN A 71 -31.35 -12.38 -11.77
C ASN A 71 -31.26 -11.01 -11.07
N ARG A 72 -30.06 -10.59 -10.64
CA ARG A 72 -29.78 -9.31 -9.97
C ARG A 72 -30.52 -9.09 -8.65
N GLU A 73 -30.97 -10.16 -8.01
CA GLU A 73 -31.54 -10.11 -6.66
C GLU A 73 -30.42 -9.94 -5.63
N PHE A 74 -30.64 -9.10 -4.62
CA PHE A 74 -29.70 -8.93 -3.52
C PHE A 74 -29.70 -10.16 -2.63
N VAL A 75 -28.53 -10.77 -2.46
CA VAL A 75 -28.30 -11.94 -1.62
C VAL A 75 -27.09 -11.71 -0.73
N PHE A 76 -27.06 -12.39 0.41
CA PHE A 76 -25.88 -12.44 1.26
C PHE A 76 -24.97 -13.59 0.82
N HIS A 77 -23.68 -13.29 0.69
CA HIS A 77 -22.62 -14.26 0.42
C HIS A 77 -21.63 -14.26 1.58
N GLU A 78 -21.41 -15.40 2.22
CA GLU A 78 -20.39 -15.53 3.27
C GLU A 78 -19.01 -15.61 2.63
N GLU A 79 -18.20 -14.57 2.83
CA GLU A 79 -16.83 -14.56 2.31
C GLU A 79 -15.87 -13.78 3.22
N PRO A 80 -14.56 -14.09 3.17
CA PRO A 80 -13.55 -13.22 3.74
C PRO A 80 -13.63 -11.85 3.08
N THR A 81 -13.90 -10.81 3.87
CA THR A 81 -13.87 -9.42 3.42
C THR A 81 -12.70 -8.72 4.10
N HIS A 82 -11.62 -8.56 3.34
CA HIS A 82 -10.39 -7.88 3.75
C HIS A 82 -10.55 -6.36 3.77
N ILE A 83 -9.61 -5.67 4.43
CA ILE A 83 -9.66 -4.21 4.61
C ILE A 83 -8.55 -3.56 3.78
N VAL A 84 -8.94 -2.63 2.91
CA VAL A 84 -8.02 -1.83 2.09
C VAL A 84 -7.85 -0.43 2.66
N MET A 85 -6.63 0.11 2.62
CA MET A 85 -6.34 1.46 3.08
C MET A 85 -5.34 2.20 2.17
N LYS A 86 -5.62 3.49 1.93
CA LYS A 86 -4.76 4.41 1.19
C LYS A 86 -5.05 5.84 1.63
N VAL A 87 -4.00 6.67 1.66
CA VAL A 87 -4.07 8.11 1.90
C VAL A 87 -3.24 8.80 0.83
N GLU A 88 -3.76 9.91 0.29
CA GLU A 88 -3.09 10.77 -0.70
C GLU A 88 -3.27 12.24 -0.33
N THR A 89 -2.42 13.10 -0.88
CA THR A 89 -2.45 14.55 -0.68
C THR A 89 -2.52 15.28 -2.01
N HIS A 90 -3.12 16.47 -2.02
CA HIS A 90 -3.22 17.35 -3.18
C HIS A 90 -2.82 18.78 -2.78
N ASN A 91 -1.60 18.91 -2.26
CA ASN A 91 -1.02 20.19 -1.80
C ASN A 91 -0.64 21.13 -2.93
#